data_AF-A0A2V7WTX1-F1
#
_entry.id   AF-A0A2V7WTX1-F1
#
_cell.length_a   1.000
_cell.length_b   1.000
_cell.length_c   1.000
_cell.angle_alpha   90.00
_cell.angle_beta   90.00
_cell.angle_gamma   90.00
#
_symmetry.space_group_name_H-M   'P 1'
#
loop_
_entity.id
_entity.type
_entity.pdbx_description
1 polymer ?
#
loop_
_entity_poly.entity_id
_entity_poly.type
_entity_poly.pdbx_seq_one_letter_code
_entity_poly.pdbx_strand_id
1 'polypeptide(L)'
;MIFALLLAVPLFAQEMRLWVLREPGEMVEYDLTTFAVKNRVKVPPQALKSPANVSVNHPGQMLLVPSTTPAVTDEDAAAPHTVWLWNGQAATTLEPGTEHNREQRGSNQVVTESAPVAALSADGTHLYWFDNHERRLDREEINLSTTITWEAWRTDLNGKNREDLASVKLPECACATGVCDETCPVGAFWAPDEGVDKFFLMTQYIAGQTERTYKTTTLYQDESGKWTGKPLPQALEQPLDASPAGDVIVSAIPDVACCGWSNQSNDQTLVLVNGKSQTIFDEAATYKNSDYDVSFFTSNAKLSPDLKSLAMTISATAQANKPIQLAEDGQANPEESLHIRKTLAELPAVAVKMVAEPAKQVAFVPHASLVAWINDKELLILEDHVLVVYNVGSGVRRKSTVKVEDPGRVFLR
;
A
#
# COMPACT_ATOMS: atom_id res chain seq x y z
N MET A 1 -52.71 -10.05 -22.06
CA MET A 1 -51.40 -10.72 -22.06
C MET A 1 -50.38 -9.71 -22.58
N ILE A 2 -49.66 -9.05 -21.67
CA ILE A 2 -48.61 -8.06 -22.02
C ILE A 2 -47.29 -8.74 -21.74
N PHE A 3 -46.50 -8.95 -22.79
CA PHE A 3 -45.13 -9.46 -22.71
C PHE A 3 -44.22 -8.32 -22.24
N ALA A 4 -43.70 -8.42 -21.02
CA ALA A 4 -42.63 -7.55 -20.54
C ALA A 4 -41.30 -8.14 -21.01
N LEU A 5 -40.69 -7.50 -22.01
CA LEU A 5 -39.32 -7.78 -22.45
C LEU A 5 -38.36 -7.14 -21.44
N LEU A 6 -37.79 -7.95 -20.54
CA LEU A 6 -36.67 -7.54 -19.70
C LEU A 6 -35.43 -7.39 -20.59
N LEU A 7 -35.12 -6.15 -20.96
CA LEU A 7 -33.82 -5.79 -21.52
C LEU A 7 -32.78 -5.98 -20.41
N ALA A 8 -32.09 -7.11 -20.45
CA ALA A 8 -30.81 -7.28 -19.75
C ALA A 8 -29.84 -6.26 -20.35
N VAL A 9 -29.61 -5.16 -19.63
CA VAL A 9 -28.51 -4.24 -19.94
C VAL A 9 -27.23 -5.05 -19.69
N PRO A 10 -26.35 -5.24 -20.70
CA PRO A 10 -25.04 -5.76 -20.40
C PRO A 10 -24.38 -4.72 -19.49
N LEU A 11 -24.04 -5.12 -18.26
CA LEU A 11 -23.06 -4.41 -17.46
C LEU A 11 -21.84 -4.26 -18.39
N PHE A 12 -21.65 -3.04 -18.89
CA PHE A 12 -20.42 -2.69 -19.58
C PHE A 12 -19.30 -3.09 -18.63
N ALA A 13 -18.47 -4.06 -19.03
CA ALA A 13 -17.16 -4.21 -18.44
C ALA A 13 -16.49 -2.85 -18.61
N GLN A 14 -16.46 -2.03 -17.55
CA GLN A 14 -15.72 -0.78 -17.58
C GLN A 14 -14.29 -1.13 -17.93
N GLU A 15 -13.81 -0.61 -19.06
CA GLU A 15 -12.46 -0.87 -19.55
C GLU A 15 -11.46 -0.36 -18.51
N MET A 16 -10.52 -1.23 -18.11
CA MET A 16 -9.41 -0.80 -17.24
C MET A 16 -8.66 0.37 -17.89
N ARG A 17 -8.34 1.37 -17.08
CA ARG A 17 -7.62 2.58 -17.47
C ARG A 17 -6.15 2.44 -17.09
N LEU A 18 -5.27 2.61 -18.08
CA LEU A 18 -3.82 2.60 -17.88
C LEU A 18 -3.30 4.04 -17.83
N TRP A 19 -2.87 4.47 -16.65
CA TRP A 19 -2.23 5.76 -16.43
C TRP A 19 -0.74 5.59 -16.13
N VAL A 20 0.09 6.46 -16.70
CA VAL A 20 1.53 6.48 -16.44
C VAL A 20 1.97 7.89 -16.08
N LEU A 21 2.62 8.01 -14.92
CA LEU A 21 3.24 9.23 -14.46
C LEU A 21 4.60 9.44 -15.17
N ARG A 22 4.75 10.59 -15.82
CA ARG A 22 5.91 10.94 -16.66
C ARG A 22 6.48 12.32 -16.33
N GLU A 23 7.78 12.45 -16.54
CA GLU A 23 8.45 13.75 -16.55
C GLU A 23 7.93 14.65 -17.68
N PRO A 24 7.80 15.98 -17.48
CA PRO A 24 8.18 16.76 -16.29
C PRO A 24 7.07 16.94 -15.25
N GLY A 25 5.98 16.15 -15.30
CA GLY A 25 4.85 16.26 -14.37
C GLY A 25 3.51 16.05 -15.08
N GLU A 26 3.38 14.92 -15.78
CA GLU A 26 2.15 14.57 -16.49
C GLU A 26 1.71 13.16 -16.14
N MET A 27 0.41 12.96 -15.94
CA MET A 27 -0.21 11.65 -15.98
C MET A 27 -0.77 11.42 -17.39
N VAL A 28 -0.33 10.36 -18.07
CA VAL A 28 -0.73 10.05 -19.44
C VAL A 28 -1.56 8.78 -19.45
N GLU A 29 -2.77 8.86 -20.00
CA GLU A 29 -3.64 7.71 -20.20
C GLU A 29 -3.27 7.02 -21.52
N TYR A 30 -3.19 5.69 -21.48
CA TYR A 30 -2.95 4.85 -22.66
C TYR A 30 -4.10 3.89 -22.88
N ASP A 31 -4.35 3.59 -24.14
CA ASP A 31 -5.17 2.46 -24.53
C ASP A 31 -4.45 1.14 -24.18
N LEU A 32 -5.09 0.26 -23.42
CA LEU A 32 -4.45 -0.99 -22.97
C LEU A 32 -4.20 -1.99 -24.11
N THR A 33 -4.88 -1.85 -25.25
CA THR A 33 -4.71 -2.76 -26.40
C THR A 33 -3.64 -2.31 -27.38
N THR A 34 -3.57 -1.00 -27.64
CA THR A 34 -2.67 -0.41 -28.65
C THR A 34 -1.51 0.35 -28.03
N PHE A 35 -1.57 0.66 -26.74
CA PHE A 35 -0.67 1.59 -26.05
C PHE A 35 -0.59 2.98 -26.71
N ALA A 36 -1.64 3.37 -27.43
CA ALA A 36 -1.79 4.73 -27.95
C ALA A 36 -2.20 5.68 -26.83
N VAL A 37 -1.70 6.91 -26.86
CA VAL A 37 -2.08 7.94 -25.88
C VAL A 37 -3.55 8.32 -26.07
N LYS A 38 -4.35 8.20 -25.01
CA LYS A 38 -5.75 8.62 -24.95
C LYS A 38 -5.89 10.04 -24.40
N ASN A 39 -5.21 10.34 -23.30
CA ASN A 39 -5.37 11.60 -22.57
C ASN A 39 -4.09 12.00 -21.82
N ARG A 40 -4.01 13.27 -21.42
CA ARG A 40 -2.92 13.84 -20.62
C ARG A 40 -3.47 14.79 -19.57
N VAL A 41 -3.01 14.61 -18.33
CA VAL A 41 -3.36 15.46 -17.19
C VAL A 41 -2.07 16.02 -16.61
N LYS A 42 -2.02 17.33 -16.38
CA LYS A 42 -0.92 17.95 -15.63
C LYS A 42 -1.07 17.62 -14.16
N VAL A 43 0.00 17.13 -13.54
CA VAL A 43 0.06 16.82 -12.11
C VAL A 43 1.09 17.70 -11.41
N PRO A 44 0.94 17.94 -10.10
CA PRO A 44 1.93 18.69 -9.34
C PRO A 44 3.33 18.04 -9.42
N PRO A 45 4.43 18.82 -9.45
CA PRO A 45 5.78 18.26 -9.51
C PRO A 45 6.13 17.29 -8.38
N GLN A 46 5.49 17.44 -7.21
CA GLN A 46 5.64 16.55 -6.06
C GLN A 46 5.25 15.10 -6.39
N ALA A 47 4.32 14.88 -7.32
CA ALA A 47 3.92 13.55 -7.77
C ALA A 47 5.12 12.73 -8.28
N LEU A 48 6.07 13.37 -9.00
CA LEU A 48 7.27 12.70 -9.51
C LEU A 48 8.30 12.39 -8.43
N LYS A 49 8.38 13.24 -7.40
CA LYS A 49 9.30 13.06 -6.27
C LYS A 49 8.85 11.92 -5.37
N SER A 50 7.53 11.75 -5.21
CA SER A 50 6.93 10.74 -4.35
C SER A 50 5.77 10.05 -5.05
N PRO A 51 6.01 9.15 -6.03
CA PRO A 51 4.95 8.45 -6.76
C PRO A 51 4.03 7.63 -5.85
N ALA A 52 4.55 7.12 -4.72
CA ALA A 52 3.77 6.39 -3.71
C ALA A 52 2.64 7.22 -3.07
N ASN A 53 2.73 8.55 -3.15
CA ASN A 53 1.72 9.46 -2.63
C ASN A 53 0.60 9.75 -3.65
N VAL A 54 0.72 9.22 -4.86
CA VAL A 54 -0.27 9.36 -5.92
C VAL A 54 -1.15 8.12 -5.93
N SER A 55 -2.47 8.31 -5.94
CA SER A 55 -3.44 7.25 -6.17
C SER A 55 -4.35 7.60 -7.34
N VAL A 56 -4.83 6.55 -8.00
CA VAL A 56 -5.79 6.64 -9.10
C VAL A 56 -6.89 5.62 -8.82
N ASN A 57 -8.16 6.04 -8.85
CA ASN A 57 -9.29 5.12 -8.66
C ASN A 57 -9.80 4.55 -9.99
N HIS A 58 -10.78 3.66 -9.92
CA HIS A 58 -11.39 3.02 -11.09
C HIS A 58 -11.95 4.04 -12.13
N PRO A 59 -12.70 5.09 -11.74
CA PRO A 59 -13.08 6.18 -12.64
C PRO A 59 -11.92 6.99 -13.23
N GLY A 60 -10.69 6.78 -12.78
CA GLY A 60 -9.48 7.47 -13.23
C GLY A 60 -9.18 8.79 -12.52
N GLN A 61 -9.93 9.15 -11.48
CA GLN A 61 -9.65 10.32 -10.64
C GLN A 61 -8.28 10.15 -9.99
N MET A 62 -7.57 11.25 -9.74
CA MET A 62 -6.20 11.22 -9.24
C MET A 62 -6.11 12.03 -7.96
N LEU A 63 -5.45 11.46 -6.96
CA LEU A 63 -5.25 12.11 -5.67
C LEU A 63 -3.76 12.08 -5.36
N LEU A 64 -3.22 13.24 -5.00
CA LEU A 64 -1.87 13.38 -4.46
C LEU A 64 -1.99 13.85 -3.02
N VAL A 65 -1.56 13.01 -2.09
CA VAL A 65 -1.57 13.32 -0.65
C VAL A 65 -0.13 13.53 -0.19
N PRO A 66 0.24 14.73 0.30
CA PRO A 66 1.60 14.93 0.80
C PRO A 66 1.90 13.97 1.96
N SER A 67 3.16 13.55 2.08
CA SER A 67 3.59 12.80 3.26
C SER A 67 3.51 13.73 4.47
N THR A 68 2.52 13.53 5.33
CA THR A 68 2.37 14.27 6.57
C THR A 68 3.29 13.62 7.61
N THR A 69 4.46 14.20 7.83
CA THR A 69 5.19 13.95 9.08
C THR A 69 4.55 14.79 10.18
N PRO A 70 4.44 14.28 11.43
CA PRO A 70 4.08 15.11 12.57
C PRO A 70 4.94 16.37 12.58
N ALA A 71 4.33 17.53 12.81
CA ALA A 71 5.03 18.80 12.77
C ALA A 71 6.06 18.86 13.91
N VAL A 72 7.34 18.79 13.57
CA VAL A 72 8.43 18.87 14.56
C VAL A 72 8.63 20.31 15.03
N THR A 73 8.32 21.28 14.17
CA THR A 73 8.40 22.71 14.48
C THR A 73 7.08 23.43 14.18
N ASP A 74 6.90 24.62 14.78
CA ASP A 74 5.74 25.47 14.46
C ASP A 74 5.79 25.97 13.00
N GLU A 75 6.96 25.97 12.35
CA GLU A 75 7.10 26.24 10.91
C GLU A 75 6.62 25.06 10.05
N ASP A 76 6.90 23.81 10.46
CA ASP A 76 6.38 22.61 9.81
C ASP A 76 4.86 22.48 9.95
N ALA A 77 4.33 22.92 11.10
CA ALA A 77 2.89 23.02 11.35
C ALA A 77 2.22 24.10 10.46
N ALA A 78 2.96 25.17 10.14
CA ALA A 78 2.47 26.26 9.30
C ALA A 78 2.62 26.01 7.80
N ALA A 79 3.32 24.94 7.39
CA ALA A 79 3.45 24.57 5.99
C ALA A 79 2.09 24.11 5.41
N PRO A 80 1.71 24.55 4.19
CA PRO A 80 0.45 24.13 3.58
C PRO A 80 0.50 22.65 3.22
N HIS A 81 -0.14 21.80 4.05
CA HIS A 81 -0.32 20.37 3.82
C HIS A 81 -1.49 20.12 2.87
N THR A 82 -1.49 20.75 1.70
CA THR A 82 -2.65 20.68 0.82
C THR A 82 -2.72 19.36 0.05
N VAL A 83 -3.93 18.82 -0.07
CA VAL A 83 -4.24 17.64 -0.89
C VAL A 83 -4.62 18.10 -2.29
N TRP A 84 -4.04 17.50 -3.32
CA TRP A 84 -4.41 17.79 -4.72
C TRP A 84 -5.30 16.68 -5.27
N LEU A 85 -6.42 17.06 -5.88
CA LEU A 85 -7.39 16.15 -6.49
C LEU A 85 -7.65 16.56 -7.94
N TRP A 86 -7.58 15.60 -8.86
CA TRP A 86 -8.20 15.69 -10.18
C TRP A 86 -9.44 14.81 -10.21
N ASN A 87 -10.60 15.42 -10.40
CA ASN A 87 -11.90 14.76 -10.22
C ASN A 87 -12.46 14.06 -11.49
N GLY A 88 -11.69 13.99 -12.58
CA GLY A 88 -12.20 13.58 -13.90
C GLY A 88 -12.20 14.72 -14.93
N GLN A 89 -12.26 15.96 -14.46
CA GLN A 89 -12.50 17.14 -15.31
C GLN A 89 -11.58 18.30 -14.93
N ALA A 90 -11.48 18.60 -13.64
CA ALA A 90 -10.71 19.72 -13.13
C ALA A 90 -9.86 19.32 -11.93
N ALA A 91 -8.77 20.05 -11.74
CA ALA A 91 -7.91 19.94 -10.59
C ALA A 91 -8.36 20.93 -9.50
N THR A 92 -8.35 20.48 -8.25
CA THR A 92 -8.66 21.25 -7.05
C THR A 92 -7.67 20.95 -5.95
N THR A 93 -7.44 21.94 -5.10
CA THR A 93 -6.62 21.81 -3.90
C THR A 93 -7.55 21.85 -2.69
N LEU A 94 -7.38 20.91 -1.78
CA LEU A 94 -8.18 20.75 -0.56
C LEU A 94 -7.28 20.93 0.66
N GLU A 95 -7.83 21.58 1.69
CA GLU A 95 -7.23 21.63 3.01
C GLU A 95 -7.65 20.37 3.77
N PRO A 96 -6.71 19.54 4.27
CA PRO A 96 -7.04 18.30 4.98
C PRO A 96 -7.66 18.55 6.36
N GLY A 97 -7.55 19.78 6.89
CA GLY A 97 -7.99 20.12 8.24
C GLY A 97 -6.95 19.79 9.32
N THR A 98 -5.66 19.94 9.00
CA THR A 98 -4.56 19.77 9.96
C THR A 98 -4.75 20.68 11.17
N GLU A 99 -4.58 20.12 12.37
CA GLU A 99 -4.64 20.83 13.65
C GLU A 99 -3.30 20.73 14.36
N HIS A 100 -2.82 21.85 14.89
CA HIS A 100 -1.70 21.90 15.81
C HIS A 100 -1.97 22.97 16.86
N ASN A 101 -2.34 22.54 18.07
CA ASN A 101 -2.74 23.42 19.15
C ASN A 101 -1.92 23.15 20.40
N ARG A 102 -1.46 24.22 21.05
CA ARG A 102 -0.62 24.20 22.25
C ARG A 102 -1.27 25.00 23.37
N GLU A 103 -1.61 24.36 24.47
CA GLU A 103 -2.25 24.97 25.65
C GLU A 103 -1.39 24.78 26.91
N GLN A 104 -0.98 25.88 27.57
CA GLN A 104 -0.25 25.79 28.84
C GLN A 104 -1.19 25.40 29.98
N ARG A 105 -0.86 24.34 30.73
CA ARG A 105 -1.57 23.91 31.94
C ARG A 105 -0.61 23.74 33.11
N GLY A 106 -0.46 24.80 33.90
CA GLY A 106 0.47 24.82 35.02
C GLY A 106 1.91 24.66 34.53
N SER A 107 2.64 23.66 35.04
CA SER A 107 3.99 23.31 34.57
C SER A 107 4.01 22.38 33.36
N ASN A 108 2.84 21.98 32.85
CA ASN A 108 2.73 21.11 31.69
C ASN A 108 2.17 21.89 30.49
N GLN A 109 2.35 21.34 29.31
CA GLN A 109 1.78 21.80 28.06
C GLN A 109 0.91 20.68 27.49
N VAL A 110 -0.30 20.99 27.05
CA VAL A 110 -1.14 20.07 26.29
C VAL A 110 -0.97 20.40 24.83
N VAL A 111 -0.54 19.42 24.05
CA VAL A 111 -0.41 19.51 22.59
C VAL A 111 -1.50 18.67 21.96
N THR A 112 -2.22 19.23 20.99
CA THR A 112 -3.24 18.53 20.20
C THR A 112 -2.83 18.59 18.74
N GLU A 113 -2.73 17.42 18.11
CA GLU A 113 -2.23 17.25 16.74
C GLU A 113 -3.23 16.39 15.94
N SER A 114 -3.52 16.82 14.71
CA SER A 114 -4.34 16.08 13.75
C SER A 114 -3.75 16.29 12.37
N ALA A 115 -3.57 15.22 11.60
CA ALA A 115 -3.02 15.27 10.25
C ALA A 115 -3.78 14.28 9.34
N PRO A 116 -5.00 14.65 8.90
CA PRO A 116 -5.85 13.73 8.14
C PRO A 116 -5.24 13.37 6.78
N VAL A 117 -5.29 12.08 6.45
CA VAL A 117 -4.83 11.53 5.17
C VAL A 117 -6.03 11.08 4.34
N ALA A 118 -6.09 11.53 3.08
CA ALA A 118 -7.20 11.23 2.18
C ALA A 118 -6.97 9.95 1.36
N ALA A 119 -8.07 9.28 0.99
CA ALA A 119 -8.11 8.22 -0.01
C ALA A 119 -9.31 8.42 -0.95
N LEU A 120 -9.16 7.99 -2.21
CA LEU A 120 -10.25 8.02 -3.18
C LEU A 120 -11.30 6.94 -2.87
N SER A 121 -12.56 7.26 -3.15
CA SER A 121 -13.61 6.24 -3.28
C SER A 121 -13.47 5.46 -4.58
N ALA A 122 -13.87 4.19 -4.60
CA ALA A 122 -13.83 3.37 -5.82
C ALA A 122 -14.85 3.84 -6.87
N ASP A 123 -16.00 4.36 -6.45
CA ASP A 123 -17.05 4.89 -7.34
C ASP A 123 -16.78 6.35 -7.79
N GLY A 124 -15.79 7.00 -7.17
CA GLY A 124 -15.38 8.37 -7.45
C GLY A 124 -16.35 9.45 -6.96
N THR A 125 -17.22 9.13 -6.00
CA THR A 125 -18.22 10.07 -5.46
C THR A 125 -17.76 10.74 -4.15
N HIS A 126 -16.87 10.10 -3.39
CA HIS A 126 -16.40 10.56 -2.09
C HIS A 126 -14.87 10.62 -1.97
N LEU A 127 -14.41 11.37 -0.98
CA LEU A 127 -13.10 11.21 -0.38
C LEU A 127 -13.25 10.60 1.00
N TYR A 128 -12.44 9.60 1.31
CA TYR A 128 -12.32 9.03 2.64
C TYR A 128 -11.13 9.67 3.34
N TRP A 129 -11.25 9.91 4.63
CA TRP A 129 -10.24 10.57 5.44
C TRP A 129 -9.97 9.72 6.67
N PHE A 130 -8.70 9.63 7.04
CA PHE A 130 -8.22 8.86 8.17
C PHE A 130 -7.28 9.70 8.99
N ASP A 131 -7.44 9.67 10.31
CA ASP A 131 -6.62 10.49 11.21
C ASP A 131 -6.31 9.77 12.52
N ASN A 132 -5.13 10.05 13.05
CA ASN A 132 -4.79 9.78 14.45
C ASN A 132 -4.86 11.13 15.16
N HIS A 133 -6.01 11.44 15.74
CA HIS A 133 -6.15 12.67 16.51
C HIS A 133 -5.47 12.47 17.87
N GLU A 134 -4.30 13.09 18.02
CA GLU A 134 -3.44 12.94 19.18
C GLU A 134 -3.62 14.07 20.17
N ARG A 135 -3.66 13.71 21.44
CA ARG A 135 -3.61 14.64 22.56
C ARG A 135 -2.49 14.25 23.50
N ARG A 136 -1.40 15.00 23.45
CA ARG A 136 -0.18 14.77 24.21
C ARG A 136 -0.06 15.71 25.40
N LEU A 137 0.52 15.21 26.49
CA LEU A 137 0.89 15.99 27.66
C LEU A 137 2.41 16.08 27.71
N ASP A 138 2.94 17.30 27.57
CA ASP A 138 4.36 17.57 27.53
C ASP A 138 4.79 18.34 28.78
N ARG A 139 6.06 18.19 29.17
CA ARG A 139 6.72 19.02 30.17
C ARG A 139 8.17 19.21 29.76
N GLU A 140 8.60 20.47 29.62
CA GLU A 140 9.99 20.79 29.24
C GLU A 140 10.43 20.03 27.98
N GLU A 141 9.56 19.97 26.95
CA GLU A 141 9.79 19.27 25.67
C GLU A 141 9.90 17.73 25.78
N ILE A 142 9.56 17.15 26.92
CA ILE A 142 9.46 15.70 27.13
C ILE A 142 8.00 15.29 27.08
N ASN A 143 7.69 14.27 26.27
CA ASN A 143 6.34 13.72 26.20
C ASN A 143 6.09 12.83 27.43
N LEU A 144 5.04 13.12 28.20
CA LEU A 144 4.69 12.37 29.41
C LEU A 144 3.67 11.28 29.11
N SER A 145 2.62 11.62 28.36
CA SER A 145 1.56 10.70 27.96
C SER A 145 0.87 11.18 26.68
N THR A 146 0.24 10.24 25.97
CA THR A 146 -0.62 10.54 24.83
C THR A 146 -1.93 9.79 24.93
N THR A 147 -2.98 10.41 24.42
CA THR A 147 -4.26 9.79 24.12
C THR A 147 -4.53 9.99 22.64
N ILE A 148 -4.79 8.89 21.93
CA ILE A 148 -5.05 8.91 20.50
C ILE A 148 -6.48 8.46 20.24
N THR A 149 -7.20 9.24 19.44
CA THR A 149 -8.49 8.85 18.88
C THR A 149 -8.30 8.67 17.38
N TRP A 150 -8.37 7.41 16.93
CA TRP A 150 -8.33 7.12 15.51
C TRP A 150 -9.71 7.37 14.92
N GLU A 151 -9.78 8.15 13.83
CA GLU A 151 -11.02 8.54 13.18
C GLU A 151 -11.01 8.20 11.69
N ALA A 152 -12.17 7.81 11.17
CA ALA A 152 -12.45 7.72 9.75
C ALA A 152 -13.78 8.40 9.42
N TRP A 153 -13.77 9.26 8.42
CA TRP A 153 -14.96 9.91 7.88
C TRP A 153 -14.89 9.97 6.36
N ARG A 154 -16.01 10.31 5.72
CA ARG A 154 -16.04 10.64 4.29
C ARG A 154 -16.58 12.04 4.06
N THR A 155 -16.21 12.62 2.93
CA THR A 155 -16.72 13.89 2.40
C THR A 155 -17.10 13.72 0.94
N ASP A 156 -17.79 14.69 0.36
CA ASP A 156 -17.82 14.84 -1.08
C ASP A 156 -16.42 15.21 -1.64
N LEU A 157 -16.29 15.23 -2.97
CA LEU A 157 -15.03 15.57 -3.65
C LEU A 157 -14.55 17.01 -3.43
N ASN A 158 -15.39 17.89 -2.86
CA ASN A 158 -15.01 19.25 -2.50
C ASN A 158 -14.56 19.36 -1.03
N GLY A 159 -14.42 18.25 -0.32
CA GLY A 159 -14.07 18.22 1.10
C GLY A 159 -15.21 18.67 2.02
N LYS A 160 -16.47 18.64 1.56
CA LYS A 160 -17.65 19.07 2.33
C LYS A 160 -18.54 17.89 2.70
N ASN A 161 -19.57 18.16 3.50
CA ASN A 161 -20.57 17.16 3.90
C ASN A 161 -19.93 15.96 4.63
N ARG A 162 -19.19 16.24 5.71
CA ARG A 162 -18.55 15.22 6.54
C ARG A 162 -19.60 14.24 7.09
N GLU A 163 -19.31 12.95 6.93
CA GLU A 163 -20.05 11.84 7.52
C GLU A 163 -19.07 10.90 8.23
N ASP A 164 -19.23 10.76 9.55
CA ASP A 164 -18.35 9.92 10.35
C ASP A 164 -18.64 8.43 10.11
N LEU A 165 -17.59 7.64 9.89
CA LEU A 165 -17.68 6.21 9.61
C LEU A 165 -17.27 5.38 10.82
N ALA A 166 -16.16 5.73 11.46
CA ALA A 166 -15.63 5.04 12.62
C ALA A 166 -14.81 5.98 13.51
N SER A 167 -14.85 5.73 14.82
CA SER A 167 -14.00 6.39 15.80
C SER A 167 -13.61 5.38 16.86
N VAL A 168 -12.32 5.25 17.14
CA VAL A 168 -11.77 4.33 18.13
C VAL A 168 -10.77 5.07 19.01
N LYS A 169 -11.07 5.12 20.30
CA LYS A 169 -10.13 5.59 21.30
C LYS A 169 -9.11 4.49 21.60
N LEU A 170 -7.85 4.76 21.31
CA LEU A 170 -6.75 3.86 21.66
C LEU A 170 -6.46 3.94 23.18
N PRO A 171 -5.86 2.89 23.77
CA PRO A 171 -5.51 2.89 25.18
C PRO A 171 -4.61 4.09 25.52
N GLU A 172 -4.89 4.74 26.65
CA GLU A 172 -4.01 5.79 27.17
C GLU A 172 -2.61 5.22 27.41
N CYS A 173 -1.60 5.97 27.00
CA CYS A 173 -0.23 5.50 26.97
C CYS A 173 0.70 6.48 27.68
N ALA A 174 1.55 5.96 28.57
CA ALA A 174 2.62 6.71 29.20
C ALA A 174 3.89 6.58 28.36
N CYS A 175 4.51 7.71 28.03
CA CYS A 175 5.63 7.78 27.12
C CYS A 175 6.94 7.56 27.90
N ALA A 176 7.22 6.29 28.20
CA ALA A 176 8.24 5.88 29.17
C ALA A 176 9.67 6.32 28.80
N THR A 177 9.95 6.53 27.51
CA THR A 177 11.24 6.96 26.98
C THR A 177 11.35 8.47 26.80
N GLY A 178 10.28 9.22 27.12
CA GLY A 178 10.14 10.64 26.81
C GLY A 178 9.66 10.94 25.38
N VAL A 179 9.46 9.89 24.56
CA VAL A 179 8.91 9.96 23.20
C VAL A 179 7.75 8.97 23.10
N CYS A 180 6.60 9.42 22.59
CA CYS A 180 5.39 8.60 22.59
C CYS A 180 5.38 7.58 21.44
N ASP A 181 5.91 7.95 20.28
CA ASP A 181 5.91 7.12 19.06
C ASP A 181 6.58 5.75 19.29
N GLU A 182 7.55 5.68 20.19
CA GLU A 182 8.28 4.46 20.53
C GLU A 182 7.48 3.47 21.38
N THR A 183 6.47 3.94 22.12
CA THR A 183 5.77 3.14 23.15
C THR A 183 4.26 3.07 22.94
N CYS A 184 3.69 4.03 22.24
CA CYS A 184 2.26 4.22 22.14
C CYS A 184 1.72 3.72 20.80
N PRO A 185 0.56 3.02 20.81
CA PRO A 185 -0.02 2.51 19.60
C PRO A 185 -0.67 3.62 18.78
N VAL A 186 -0.48 3.58 17.47
CA VAL A 186 -1.18 4.40 16.47
C VAL A 186 -1.95 3.50 15.51
N GLY A 187 -2.94 4.05 14.80
CA GLY A 187 -3.67 3.34 13.74
C GLY A 187 -3.14 3.69 12.35
N ALA A 188 -2.62 2.71 11.61
CA ALA A 188 -2.39 2.82 10.18
C ALA A 188 -3.62 2.34 9.41
N PHE A 189 -4.12 3.15 8.48
CA PHE A 189 -5.15 2.69 7.56
C PHE A 189 -4.54 2.03 6.33
N TRP A 190 -5.29 1.13 5.70
CA TRP A 190 -5.01 0.64 4.36
C TRP A 190 -6.32 0.59 3.56
N ALA A 191 -6.25 1.00 2.30
CA ALA A 191 -7.37 1.00 1.37
C ALA A 191 -6.97 0.27 0.07
N PRO A 192 -7.92 -0.37 -0.63
CA PRO A 192 -7.66 -0.95 -1.93
C PRO A 192 -7.16 0.10 -2.94
N ASP A 193 -6.29 -0.36 -3.84
CA ASP A 193 -5.69 0.45 -4.91
C ASP A 193 -6.71 1.15 -5.82
N GLU A 194 -7.87 0.53 -6.01
CA GLU A 194 -8.99 1.05 -6.80
C GLU A 194 -9.80 2.12 -6.07
N GLY A 195 -9.52 2.32 -4.78
CA GLY A 195 -10.25 3.19 -3.88
C GLY A 195 -11.09 2.43 -2.85
N VAL A 196 -11.57 3.14 -1.84
CA VAL A 196 -12.49 2.61 -0.82
C VAL A 196 -13.88 2.46 -1.43
N ASP A 197 -14.37 1.23 -1.51
CA ASP A 197 -15.77 0.92 -1.82
C ASP A 197 -16.51 0.57 -0.52
N LYS A 198 -16.51 -0.72 -0.18
CA LYS A 198 -17.25 -1.28 0.95
C LYS A 198 -16.39 -1.59 2.15
N PHE A 199 -15.08 -1.42 2.07
CA PHE A 199 -14.21 -1.73 3.20
C PHE A 199 -12.90 -0.94 3.20
N PHE A 200 -12.29 -0.87 4.37
CA PHE A 200 -10.90 -0.50 4.59
C PHE A 200 -10.35 -1.25 5.82
N LEU A 201 -9.04 -1.22 6.01
CA LEU A 201 -8.38 -1.83 7.15
C LEU A 201 -7.78 -0.76 8.05
N MET A 202 -7.76 -1.02 9.36
CA MET A 202 -6.95 -0.27 10.32
C MET A 202 -6.10 -1.24 11.13
N THR A 203 -4.79 -1.10 11.06
CA THR A 203 -3.81 -1.85 11.86
C THR A 203 -3.28 -0.97 12.97
N GLN A 204 -3.42 -1.43 14.22
CA GLN A 204 -2.77 -0.81 15.37
C GLN A 204 -1.34 -1.33 15.48
N TYR A 205 -0.37 -0.42 15.56
CA TYR A 205 1.03 -0.78 15.77
C TYR A 205 1.72 0.21 16.69
N ILE A 206 2.81 -0.23 17.34
CA ILE A 206 3.77 0.63 18.04
C ILE A 206 5.03 0.68 17.17
N ALA A 207 5.57 1.88 16.92
CA ALA A 207 6.73 2.01 16.04
C ALA A 207 7.99 1.38 16.65
N GLY A 208 8.13 1.46 17.98
CA GLY A 208 9.30 0.98 18.72
C GLY A 208 10.54 1.81 18.44
N GLN A 209 11.64 1.50 19.14
CA GLN A 209 12.95 2.11 18.88
C GLN A 209 13.69 1.38 17.75
N THR A 210 13.60 0.05 17.73
CA THR A 210 14.31 -0.81 16.79
C THR A 210 13.36 -1.56 15.87
N GLU A 211 12.18 -1.94 16.37
CA GLU A 211 11.23 -2.80 15.65
C GLU A 211 9.79 -2.39 15.91
N ARG A 212 8.94 -2.54 14.88
CA ARG A 212 7.51 -2.29 14.98
C ARG A 212 6.79 -3.48 15.59
N THR A 213 5.90 -3.22 16.55
CA THR A 213 5.03 -4.25 17.13
C THR A 213 3.59 -4.04 16.66
N TYR A 214 3.06 -5.00 15.90
CA TYR A 214 1.68 -4.98 15.44
C TYR A 214 0.74 -5.63 16.47
N LYS A 215 -0.37 -4.96 16.79
CA LYS A 215 -1.32 -5.41 17.83
C LYS A 215 -2.55 -6.10 17.26
N THR A 216 -3.30 -5.40 16.43
CA THR A 216 -4.55 -5.91 15.86
C THR A 216 -4.85 -5.20 14.55
N THR A 217 -5.47 -5.90 13.62
CA THR A 217 -6.03 -5.31 12.41
C THR A 217 -7.54 -5.47 12.45
N THR A 218 -8.25 -4.37 12.23
CA THR A 218 -9.72 -4.34 12.15
C THR A 218 -10.13 -4.09 10.71
N LEU A 219 -10.96 -4.97 10.18
CA LEU A 219 -11.64 -4.80 8.90
C LEU A 219 -12.92 -4.00 9.15
N TYR A 220 -12.99 -2.79 8.61
CA TYR A 220 -14.19 -1.97 8.62
C TYR A 220 -14.95 -2.19 7.33
N GLN A 221 -16.22 -2.57 7.43
CA GLN A 221 -17.08 -2.86 6.29
C GLN A 221 -18.36 -2.04 6.35
N ASP A 222 -18.81 -1.55 5.20
CA ASP A 222 -20.12 -0.96 5.02
C ASP A 222 -21.18 -2.04 4.82
N GLU A 223 -22.09 -2.14 5.78
CA GLU A 223 -23.27 -2.99 5.72
C GLU A 223 -24.53 -2.11 5.66
N SER A 224 -24.98 -1.80 4.44
CA SER A 224 -26.20 -1.02 4.18
C SER A 224 -26.17 0.42 4.71
N GLY A 225 -25.04 1.12 4.52
CA GLY A 225 -24.84 2.50 4.96
C GLY A 225 -24.38 2.62 6.40
N LYS A 226 -23.99 1.51 7.04
CA LYS A 226 -23.45 1.49 8.39
C LYS A 226 -22.11 0.77 8.40
N TRP A 227 -21.08 1.49 8.82
CA TRP A 227 -19.75 0.95 8.97
C TRP A 227 -19.62 0.17 10.28
N THR A 228 -19.10 -1.05 10.19
CA THR A 228 -18.84 -1.91 11.35
C THR A 228 -17.42 -2.46 11.28
N GLY A 229 -16.73 -2.48 12.42
CA GLY A 229 -15.38 -2.99 12.54
C GLY A 229 -15.37 -4.41 13.09
N LYS A 230 -14.67 -5.32 12.39
CA LYS A 230 -14.44 -6.70 12.84
C LYS A 230 -12.93 -6.96 12.95
N PRO A 231 -12.43 -7.37 14.13
CA PRO A 231 -11.02 -7.71 14.27
C PRO A 231 -10.69 -8.97 13.45
N LEU A 232 -9.57 -8.91 12.75
CA LEU A 232 -8.97 -10.05 12.07
C LEU A 232 -8.24 -10.95 13.09
N PRO A 233 -8.08 -12.24 12.80
CA PRO A 233 -7.48 -13.19 13.74
C PRO A 233 -5.97 -12.97 13.96
N GLN A 234 -5.31 -12.22 13.08
CA GLN A 234 -3.92 -11.80 13.22
C GLN A 234 -3.80 -10.34 12.76
N ALA A 235 -2.82 -9.62 13.31
CA ALA A 235 -2.47 -8.30 12.79
C ALA A 235 -1.78 -8.46 11.43
N LEU A 236 -2.06 -7.52 10.51
CA LEU A 236 -1.46 -7.44 9.19
C LEU A 236 -0.42 -6.35 9.20
N GLU A 237 0.82 -6.72 8.91
CA GLU A 237 1.96 -5.80 8.94
C GLU A 237 1.98 -4.90 7.71
N GLN A 238 1.90 -5.51 6.53
CA GLN A 238 1.89 -4.81 5.25
C GLN A 238 0.84 -5.42 4.31
N PRO A 239 -0.43 -4.99 4.39
CA PRO A 239 -1.43 -5.39 3.40
C PRO A 239 -1.02 -4.93 2.00
N LEU A 240 -1.10 -5.83 1.01
CA LEU A 240 -0.66 -5.60 -0.37
C LEU A 240 -1.83 -5.54 -1.35
N ASP A 241 -2.85 -6.37 -1.11
CA ASP A 241 -4.04 -6.44 -1.94
C ASP A 241 -5.18 -7.12 -1.20
N ALA A 242 -6.41 -6.94 -1.69
CA ALA A 242 -7.56 -7.65 -1.16
C ALA A 242 -8.65 -7.78 -2.22
N SER A 243 -9.43 -8.86 -2.10
CA SER A 243 -10.68 -9.03 -2.83
C SER A 243 -11.66 -7.86 -2.59
N PRO A 244 -12.60 -7.59 -3.51
CA PRO A 244 -13.56 -6.49 -3.36
C PRO A 244 -14.42 -6.54 -2.08
N ALA A 245 -14.64 -7.74 -1.52
CA ALA A 245 -15.39 -7.92 -0.28
C ALA A 245 -14.50 -7.90 0.98
N GLY A 246 -13.17 -7.95 0.84
CA GLY A 246 -12.23 -8.04 1.96
C GLY A 246 -12.20 -9.42 2.65
N ASP A 247 -12.74 -10.47 2.03
CA ASP A 247 -12.75 -11.84 2.56
C ASP A 247 -11.46 -12.62 2.23
N VAL A 248 -10.80 -12.24 1.14
CA VAL A 248 -9.43 -12.61 0.80
C VAL A 248 -8.53 -11.38 0.89
N ILE A 249 -7.48 -11.45 1.72
CA ILE A 249 -6.51 -10.36 1.93
C ILE A 249 -5.10 -10.91 1.77
N VAL A 250 -4.25 -10.20 1.05
CA VAL A 250 -2.81 -10.48 0.89
C VAL A 250 -2.04 -9.53 1.79
N SER A 251 -1.10 -10.05 2.57
CA SER A 251 -0.18 -9.26 3.38
C SER A 251 1.23 -9.80 3.27
N ALA A 252 2.22 -8.92 3.28
CA ALA A 252 3.61 -9.29 3.57
C ALA A 252 3.87 -9.21 5.08
N ILE A 253 4.81 -10.04 5.54
CA ILE A 253 5.57 -9.89 6.78
C ILE A 253 6.98 -9.55 6.31
N PRO A 254 7.38 -8.26 6.36
CA PRO A 254 8.70 -7.84 5.94
C PRO A 254 9.77 -8.22 6.97
N ASP A 255 11.03 -8.20 6.54
CA ASP A 255 12.14 -8.35 7.46
C ASP A 255 12.18 -7.23 8.52
N VAL A 256 12.50 -7.59 9.77
CA VAL A 256 12.69 -6.65 10.89
C VAL A 256 14.12 -6.07 10.98
N ALA A 257 14.88 -6.15 9.89
CA ALA A 257 16.20 -5.56 9.67
C ALA A 257 16.42 -4.26 10.45
N CYS A 258 17.26 -4.32 11.48
CA CYS A 258 17.77 -3.15 12.20
C CYS A 258 19.28 -3.01 12.03
N CYS A 259 19.76 -1.78 12.25
CA CYS A 259 21.09 -1.56 12.78
C CYS A 259 22.24 -1.94 11.81
N GLY A 260 21.95 -1.90 10.51
CA GLY A 260 22.91 -2.20 9.44
C GLY A 260 22.80 -3.61 8.85
N TRP A 261 21.92 -4.44 9.41
CA TRP A 261 21.58 -5.76 8.87
C TRP A 261 20.34 -5.68 7.98
N SER A 262 20.24 -6.59 7.01
CA SER A 262 19.16 -6.69 6.03
C SER A 262 18.35 -7.99 6.11
N ASN A 263 18.86 -9.02 6.78
CA ASN A 263 18.24 -10.35 6.91
C ASN A 263 18.29 -10.80 8.38
N GLN A 264 17.28 -10.44 9.15
CA GLN A 264 17.18 -10.75 10.60
C GLN A 264 15.99 -11.65 10.94
N SER A 265 15.08 -11.82 10.00
CA SER A 265 13.85 -12.60 10.11
C SER A 265 13.53 -13.26 8.78
N ASN A 266 12.32 -13.79 8.63
CA ASN A 266 11.91 -14.49 7.43
C ASN A 266 10.85 -13.65 6.70
N ASP A 267 11.19 -13.12 5.53
CA ASP A 267 10.20 -12.47 4.68
C ASP A 267 9.15 -13.47 4.21
N GLN A 268 7.89 -13.20 4.55
CA GLN A 268 6.77 -14.04 4.16
C GLN A 268 5.69 -13.24 3.44
N THR A 269 4.97 -13.91 2.54
CA THR A 269 3.71 -13.40 1.97
C THR A 269 2.59 -14.34 2.34
N LEU A 270 1.59 -13.80 2.99
CA LEU A 270 0.44 -14.51 3.51
C LEU A 270 -0.81 -14.14 2.71
N VAL A 271 -1.68 -15.12 2.50
CA VAL A 271 -3.05 -14.90 2.06
C VAL A 271 -3.98 -15.34 3.17
N LEU A 272 -4.83 -14.42 3.62
CA LEU A 272 -5.89 -14.67 4.56
C LEU A 272 -7.16 -14.95 3.77
N VAL A 273 -7.68 -16.17 3.86
CA VAL A 273 -8.96 -16.56 3.27
C VAL A 273 -9.94 -16.85 4.39
N ASN A 274 -11.00 -16.06 4.51
CA ASN A 274 -12.03 -16.23 5.55
C ASN A 274 -11.45 -16.34 6.97
N GLY A 275 -10.42 -15.53 7.27
CA GLY A 275 -9.73 -15.52 8.56
C GLY A 275 -8.72 -16.66 8.77
N LYS A 276 -8.45 -17.50 7.77
CA LYS A 276 -7.36 -18.48 7.85
C LYS A 276 -6.17 -17.98 7.03
N SER A 277 -5.01 -17.90 7.66
CA SER A 277 -3.77 -17.51 7.01
C SER A 277 -3.11 -18.71 6.32
N GLN A 278 -2.56 -18.47 5.14
CA GLN A 278 -1.77 -19.43 4.37
C GLN A 278 -0.54 -18.73 3.78
N THR A 279 0.64 -19.30 3.99
CA THR A 279 1.88 -18.78 3.43
C THR A 279 1.99 -19.11 1.94
N ILE A 280 2.12 -18.08 1.10
CA ILE A 280 2.31 -18.19 -0.36
C ILE A 280 3.78 -18.05 -0.75
N PHE A 281 4.52 -17.22 -0.05
CA PHE A 281 5.96 -17.05 -0.20
C PHE A 281 6.61 -17.13 1.17
N ASP A 282 7.72 -17.86 1.23
CA ASP A 282 8.55 -18.05 2.41
C ASP A 282 10.00 -17.99 1.94
N GLU A 283 10.69 -16.93 2.30
CA GLU A 283 12.06 -16.68 1.90
C GLU A 283 12.99 -17.80 2.36
N ALA A 284 13.03 -18.08 3.66
CA ALA A 284 13.98 -19.03 4.25
C ALA A 284 13.80 -20.43 3.66
N ALA A 285 12.55 -20.84 3.40
CA ALA A 285 12.26 -22.11 2.75
C ALA A 285 12.69 -22.15 1.27
N THR A 286 12.63 -21.01 0.57
CA THR A 286 12.91 -20.90 -0.86
C THR A 286 14.40 -20.75 -1.15
N TYR A 287 15.08 -19.85 -0.43
CA TYR A 287 16.44 -19.41 -0.74
C TYR A 287 17.50 -19.93 0.22
N LYS A 288 17.12 -20.37 1.43
CA LYS A 288 18.02 -20.94 2.43
C LYS A 288 19.26 -20.06 2.66
N ASN A 289 19.01 -18.78 2.87
CA ASN A 289 19.96 -17.68 2.93
C ASN A 289 20.37 -17.31 4.37
N SER A 290 20.35 -18.28 5.31
CA SER A 290 20.56 -18.01 6.73
C SER A 290 21.99 -17.57 7.08
N ASP A 291 22.98 -17.89 6.24
CA ASP A 291 24.39 -17.55 6.51
C ASP A 291 24.79 -16.19 5.93
N TYR A 292 23.96 -15.57 5.09
CA TYR A 292 24.27 -14.33 4.38
C TYR A 292 23.24 -13.23 4.65
N ASP A 293 23.72 -11.99 4.75
CA ASP A 293 22.89 -10.81 4.96
C ASP A 293 22.26 -10.32 3.64
N VAL A 294 21.33 -11.11 3.12
CA VAL A 294 20.52 -10.81 1.93
C VAL A 294 19.11 -11.21 2.24
N SER A 295 18.17 -10.27 2.14
CA SER A 295 16.74 -10.57 2.23
C SER A 295 16.15 -10.68 0.82
N PHE A 296 15.23 -11.62 0.63
CA PHE A 296 14.37 -11.78 -0.54
C PHE A 296 12.91 -11.61 -0.14
N PHE A 297 12.27 -10.57 -0.64
CA PHE A 297 10.95 -10.15 -0.16
C PHE A 297 9.97 -9.88 -1.29
N THR A 298 8.68 -9.89 -0.95
CA THR A 298 7.61 -9.50 -1.88
C THR A 298 7.41 -7.99 -1.83
N SER A 299 7.84 -7.30 -2.88
CA SER A 299 7.72 -5.84 -2.98
C SER A 299 6.32 -5.35 -3.40
N ASN A 300 5.57 -6.18 -4.13
CA ASN A 300 4.19 -5.92 -4.56
C ASN A 300 3.50 -7.26 -4.82
N ALA A 301 2.20 -7.36 -4.56
CA ALA A 301 1.39 -8.54 -4.88
C ALA A 301 -0.02 -8.14 -5.30
N LYS A 302 -0.62 -8.88 -6.24
CA LYS A 302 -1.99 -8.67 -6.72
C LYS A 302 -2.73 -9.99 -6.93
N LEU A 303 -3.95 -10.09 -6.42
CA LEU A 303 -4.87 -11.21 -6.63
C LEU A 303 -5.41 -11.17 -8.06
N SER A 304 -5.54 -12.34 -8.69
CA SER A 304 -6.26 -12.44 -9.95
C SER A 304 -7.74 -12.07 -9.74
N PRO A 305 -8.45 -11.55 -10.76
CA PRO A 305 -9.87 -11.20 -10.61
C PRO A 305 -10.75 -12.38 -10.19
N ASP A 306 -10.40 -13.61 -10.61
CA ASP A 306 -11.05 -14.86 -10.17
C ASP A 306 -10.59 -15.40 -8.80
N LEU A 307 -9.68 -14.69 -8.13
CA LEU A 307 -9.09 -14.99 -6.81
C LEU A 307 -8.34 -16.33 -6.72
N LYS A 308 -8.07 -17.00 -7.83
CA LYS A 308 -7.40 -18.31 -7.82
C LYS A 308 -5.88 -18.21 -7.79
N SER A 309 -5.33 -17.10 -8.26
CA SER A 309 -3.90 -16.90 -8.41
C SER A 309 -3.45 -15.62 -7.73
N LEU A 310 -2.21 -15.61 -7.27
CA LEU A 310 -1.52 -14.44 -6.74
C LEU A 310 -0.29 -14.19 -7.60
N ALA A 311 -0.17 -12.99 -8.16
CA ALA A 311 1.05 -12.51 -8.79
C ALA A 311 1.84 -11.67 -7.78
N MET A 312 3.16 -11.84 -7.72
CA MET A 312 4.03 -11.17 -6.76
C MET A 312 5.32 -10.72 -7.46
N THR A 313 5.85 -9.56 -7.09
CA THR A 313 7.21 -9.15 -7.44
C THR A 313 8.16 -9.51 -6.32
N ILE A 314 9.04 -10.48 -6.57
CA ILE A 314 10.11 -10.83 -5.65
C ILE A 314 11.30 -9.91 -5.95
N SER A 315 11.82 -9.29 -4.90
CA SER A 315 12.96 -8.38 -4.91
C SER A 315 13.98 -8.83 -3.88
N ALA A 316 15.19 -8.26 -3.91
CA ALA A 316 16.23 -8.54 -2.92
C ALA A 316 16.91 -7.26 -2.45
N THR A 317 17.43 -7.29 -1.21
CA THR A 317 18.20 -6.17 -0.65
C THR A 317 19.58 -6.04 -1.28
N ALA A 318 20.17 -7.15 -1.74
CA ALA A 318 21.47 -7.19 -2.40
C ALA A 318 21.38 -7.11 -3.93
N GLN A 319 22.49 -6.70 -4.56
CA GLN A 319 22.64 -6.70 -6.02
C GLN A 319 23.57 -7.82 -6.47
N ALA A 320 23.27 -8.48 -7.59
CA ALA A 320 24.00 -9.65 -8.09
C ALA A 320 25.54 -9.45 -8.19
N ASN A 321 25.97 -8.24 -8.54
CA ASN A 321 27.38 -7.92 -8.80
C ASN A 321 28.10 -7.26 -7.62
N LYS A 322 27.49 -7.23 -6.43
CA LYS A 322 28.10 -6.66 -5.22
C LYS A 322 28.57 -7.76 -4.27
N PRO A 323 29.55 -7.47 -3.40
CA PRO A 323 29.86 -8.33 -2.26
C PRO A 323 28.61 -8.54 -1.41
N ILE A 324 28.48 -9.75 -0.86
CA ILE A 324 27.41 -10.12 0.05
C ILE A 324 28.06 -10.31 1.41
N GLN A 325 27.56 -9.61 2.43
CA GLN A 325 28.02 -9.74 3.80
C GLN A 325 27.49 -11.03 4.42
N LEU A 326 28.21 -11.61 5.37
CA LEU A 326 27.68 -12.72 6.18
C LEU A 326 26.63 -12.19 7.15
N ALA A 327 25.60 -12.97 7.44
CA ALA A 327 24.68 -12.64 8.53
C ALA A 327 25.44 -12.59 9.87
N GLU A 328 24.84 -11.98 10.90
CA GLU A 328 25.49 -11.78 12.21
C GLU A 328 26.07 -13.07 12.80
N ASP A 329 25.28 -14.15 12.76
CA ASP A 329 25.67 -15.50 13.21
C ASP A 329 26.06 -16.44 12.04
N GLY A 330 26.17 -15.91 10.82
CA GLY A 330 26.34 -16.69 9.60
C GLY A 330 27.76 -17.25 9.41
N GLN A 331 27.85 -18.44 8.83
CA GLN A 331 29.13 -19.06 8.47
C GLN A 331 29.36 -19.04 6.97
N ALA A 332 30.62 -18.82 6.55
CA ALA A 332 30.94 -18.78 5.13
C ALA A 332 30.62 -20.12 4.43
N ASN A 333 29.52 -20.14 3.68
CA ASN A 333 29.02 -21.28 2.93
C ASN A 333 29.09 -20.98 1.41
N PRO A 334 30.07 -21.56 0.68
CA PRO A 334 30.23 -21.27 -0.75
C PRO A 334 29.05 -21.72 -1.62
N GLU A 335 28.38 -22.82 -1.27
CA GLU A 335 27.25 -23.35 -2.04
C GLU A 335 26.05 -22.42 -1.95
N GLU A 336 25.75 -21.95 -0.74
CA GLU A 336 24.71 -20.96 -0.49
C GLU A 336 25.02 -19.63 -1.18
N SER A 337 26.26 -19.14 -1.11
CA SER A 337 26.66 -17.91 -1.82
C SER A 337 26.45 -18.01 -3.33
N LEU A 338 26.81 -19.16 -3.93
CA LEU A 338 26.62 -19.40 -5.35
C LEU A 338 25.12 -19.46 -5.71
N HIS A 339 24.31 -20.09 -4.85
CA HIS A 339 22.86 -20.12 -5.02
C HIS A 339 22.25 -18.71 -4.97
N ILE A 340 22.58 -17.94 -3.93
CA ILE A 340 22.13 -16.55 -3.77
C ILE A 340 22.54 -15.71 -4.99
N ARG A 341 23.79 -15.78 -5.45
CA ARG A 341 24.24 -15.01 -6.62
C ARG A 341 23.49 -15.37 -7.90
N LYS A 342 23.18 -16.66 -8.10
CA LYS A 342 22.37 -17.10 -9.23
C LYS A 342 20.96 -16.54 -9.15
N THR A 343 20.34 -16.58 -7.97
CA THR A 343 19.03 -16.01 -7.73
C THR A 343 19.02 -14.49 -7.97
N LEU A 344 19.99 -13.76 -7.41
CA LEU A 344 20.10 -12.30 -7.58
C LEU A 344 20.23 -11.90 -9.05
N ALA A 345 20.81 -12.76 -9.89
CA ALA A 345 20.93 -12.50 -11.31
C ALA A 345 19.59 -12.60 -12.07
N GLU A 346 18.52 -13.10 -11.46
CA GLU A 346 17.18 -13.19 -12.07
C GLU A 346 16.22 -12.11 -11.55
N LEU A 347 16.57 -11.40 -10.47
CA LEU A 347 15.71 -10.44 -9.79
C LEU A 347 15.83 -9.00 -10.33
N PRO A 348 14.78 -8.17 -10.21
CA PRO A 348 13.44 -8.50 -9.70
C PRO A 348 12.70 -9.48 -10.61
N ALA A 349 11.83 -10.31 -10.05
CA ALA A 349 11.08 -11.31 -10.82
C ALA A 349 9.60 -11.34 -10.45
N VAL A 350 8.74 -11.57 -11.44
CA VAL A 350 7.31 -11.81 -11.22
C VAL A 350 7.05 -13.30 -11.06
N ALA A 351 6.59 -13.72 -9.89
CA ALA A 351 6.13 -15.07 -9.62
C ALA A 351 4.60 -15.11 -9.55
N VAL A 352 3.99 -16.12 -10.18
CA VAL A 352 2.54 -16.36 -10.10
C VAL A 352 2.31 -17.72 -9.43
N LYS A 353 1.57 -17.74 -8.33
CA LYS A 353 1.25 -18.95 -7.57
C LYS A 353 -0.25 -19.14 -7.45
N MET A 354 -0.69 -20.40 -7.32
CA MET A 354 -2.09 -20.71 -7.00
C MET A 354 -2.35 -20.46 -5.51
N VAL A 355 -3.45 -19.78 -5.18
CA VAL A 355 -3.83 -19.52 -3.79
C VAL A 355 -4.15 -20.84 -3.07
N ALA A 356 -4.94 -21.72 -3.71
CA ALA A 356 -5.33 -23.00 -3.13
C ALA A 356 -4.16 -24.01 -3.02
N GLU A 357 -3.13 -23.87 -3.85
CA GLU A 357 -1.96 -24.75 -3.90
C GLU A 357 -0.66 -23.93 -3.92
N PRO A 358 -0.21 -23.36 -2.79
CA PRO A 358 0.91 -22.41 -2.77
C PRO A 358 2.24 -22.96 -3.25
N ALA A 359 2.43 -24.28 -3.16
CA ALA A 359 3.62 -24.95 -3.70
C ALA A 359 3.65 -24.95 -5.24
N LYS A 360 2.51 -24.73 -5.89
CA LYS A 360 2.38 -24.75 -7.34
C LYS A 360 2.59 -23.35 -7.92
N GLN A 361 3.77 -23.15 -8.49
CA GLN A 361 4.10 -21.98 -9.29
C GLN A 361 3.60 -22.15 -10.73
N VAL A 362 2.78 -21.20 -11.18
CA VAL A 362 2.17 -21.19 -12.52
C VAL A 362 3.10 -20.52 -13.53
N ALA A 363 3.75 -19.41 -13.13
CA ALA A 363 4.68 -18.68 -13.97
C ALA A 363 5.79 -18.04 -13.13
N PHE A 364 6.94 -17.82 -13.77
CA PHE A 364 8.07 -17.06 -13.24
C PHE A 364 8.69 -16.27 -14.38
N VAL A 365 8.75 -14.95 -14.22
CA VAL A 365 9.27 -14.03 -15.23
C VAL A 365 10.43 -13.26 -14.61
N PRO A 366 11.69 -13.61 -14.93
CA PRO A 366 12.85 -12.89 -14.42
C PRO A 366 12.95 -11.50 -15.05
N HIS A 367 13.67 -10.59 -14.37
CA HIS A 367 13.89 -9.20 -14.80
C HIS A 367 12.60 -8.41 -15.07
N ALA A 368 11.57 -8.67 -14.27
CA ALA A 368 10.27 -8.06 -14.41
C ALA A 368 9.68 -7.66 -13.07
N SER A 369 8.90 -6.57 -13.08
CA SER A 369 8.10 -6.13 -11.94
C SER A 369 6.62 -6.11 -12.29
N LEU A 370 5.79 -6.55 -11.34
CA LEU A 370 4.33 -6.58 -11.46
C LEU A 370 3.77 -5.16 -11.41
N VAL A 371 2.89 -4.84 -12.34
CA VAL A 371 2.00 -3.68 -12.25
C VAL A 371 0.64 -4.13 -11.70
N ALA A 372 -0.09 -4.95 -12.47
CA ALA A 372 -1.43 -5.44 -12.09
C ALA A 372 -1.91 -6.55 -13.03
N TRP A 373 -3.04 -7.19 -12.69
CA TRP A 373 -3.78 -8.05 -13.60
C TRP A 373 -4.61 -7.23 -14.58
N ILE A 374 -4.60 -7.62 -15.85
CA ILE A 374 -5.51 -7.09 -16.88
C ILE A 374 -6.82 -7.91 -16.90
N ASN A 375 -6.68 -9.21 -16.72
CA ASN A 375 -7.76 -10.19 -16.61
C ASN A 375 -7.20 -11.46 -15.96
N ASP A 376 -8.01 -12.51 -15.82
CA ASP A 376 -7.62 -13.78 -15.17
C ASP A 376 -6.41 -14.50 -15.80
N LYS A 377 -5.95 -14.10 -16.98
CA LYS A 377 -4.88 -14.77 -17.73
C LYS A 377 -3.71 -13.86 -18.07
N GLU A 378 -3.89 -12.55 -18.00
CA GLU A 378 -2.93 -11.57 -18.50
C GLU A 378 -2.52 -10.59 -17.40
N LEU A 379 -1.21 -10.41 -17.29
CA LEU A 379 -0.58 -9.44 -16.41
C LEU A 379 -0.05 -8.27 -17.22
N LEU A 380 -0.11 -7.08 -16.63
CA LEU A 380 0.75 -5.98 -17.03
C LEU A 380 2.01 -6.02 -16.16
N ILE A 381 3.17 -6.12 -16.80
CA ILE A 381 4.48 -6.14 -16.14
C ILE A 381 5.38 -5.05 -16.74
N LEU A 382 6.38 -4.62 -15.98
CA LEU A 382 7.48 -3.78 -16.45
C LEU A 382 8.70 -4.68 -16.68
N GLU A 383 9.17 -4.78 -17.93
CA GLU A 383 10.33 -5.55 -18.35
C GLU A 383 11.27 -4.60 -19.12
N ASP A 384 12.55 -4.49 -18.72
CA ASP A 384 13.53 -3.59 -19.35
C ASP A 384 13.04 -2.13 -19.53
N HIS A 385 12.37 -1.59 -18.50
CA HIS A 385 11.75 -0.25 -18.50
C HIS A 385 10.64 -0.05 -19.56
N VAL A 386 10.04 -1.13 -20.05
CA VAL A 386 8.93 -1.09 -21.02
C VAL A 386 7.74 -1.89 -20.50
N LEU A 387 6.53 -1.35 -20.70
CA LEU A 387 5.31 -2.08 -20.34
C LEU A 387 5.09 -3.26 -21.28
N VAL A 388 4.84 -4.44 -20.71
CA VAL A 388 4.59 -5.69 -21.44
C VAL A 388 3.33 -6.34 -20.90
N VAL A 389 2.43 -6.75 -21.80
CA VAL A 389 1.36 -7.68 -21.44
C VAL A 389 1.90 -9.10 -21.53
N TYR A 390 1.79 -9.84 -20.44
CA TYR A 390 2.25 -11.22 -20.31
C TYR A 390 1.09 -12.16 -20.04
N ASN A 391 0.92 -13.18 -20.89
CA ASN A 391 -0.08 -14.21 -20.67
C ASN A 391 0.49 -15.34 -19.82
N VAL A 392 -0.07 -15.54 -18.63
CA VAL A 392 0.43 -16.48 -17.60
C VAL A 392 0.39 -17.94 -18.08
N GLY A 393 -0.63 -18.32 -18.85
CA GLY A 393 -0.80 -19.71 -19.29
C GLY A 393 0.02 -20.10 -20.51
N SER A 394 0.27 -19.15 -21.42
CA SER A 394 0.96 -19.41 -22.71
C SER A 394 2.38 -18.85 -22.78
N GLY A 395 2.74 -17.94 -21.88
CA GLY A 395 4.02 -17.22 -21.90
C GLY A 395 4.15 -16.17 -23.02
N VAL A 396 3.07 -15.91 -23.76
CA VAL A 396 3.06 -14.92 -24.84
C VAL A 396 3.25 -13.52 -24.27
N ARG A 397 4.11 -12.72 -24.93
CA ARG A 397 4.43 -11.34 -24.56
C ARG A 397 3.98 -10.39 -25.67
N ARG A 398 3.29 -9.32 -25.29
CA ARG A 398 3.00 -8.17 -26.15
C ARG A 398 3.69 -6.94 -25.56
N LYS A 399 4.82 -6.56 -26.14
CA LYS A 399 5.61 -5.39 -25.72
C LYS A 399 4.97 -4.10 -26.23
N SER A 400 4.93 -3.08 -25.37
CA SER A 400 4.54 -1.72 -25.74
C SER A 400 5.75 -0.90 -26.22
N THR A 401 5.51 0.37 -26.58
CA THR A 401 6.56 1.39 -26.75
C THR A 401 6.64 2.35 -25.56
N VAL A 402 5.88 2.10 -24.50
CA VAL A 402 5.77 3.00 -23.35
C VAL A 402 6.92 2.73 -22.40
N LYS A 403 7.82 3.71 -22.27
CA LYS A 403 8.96 3.64 -21.36
C LYS A 403 8.58 4.16 -19.99
N VAL A 404 8.91 3.38 -18.96
CA VAL A 404 8.67 3.71 -17.55
C VAL A 404 9.87 3.28 -16.73
N GLU A 405 10.35 4.17 -15.87
CA GLU A 405 11.52 3.89 -15.02
C GLU A 405 11.21 2.87 -13.93
N ASP A 406 10.03 3.00 -13.31
CA ASP A 406 9.64 2.29 -12.11
C ASP A 406 8.14 1.89 -12.17
N PRO A 407 7.75 0.67 -11.73
CA PRO A 407 6.36 0.22 -11.75
C PRO A 407 5.43 1.07 -10.87
N GLY A 408 5.93 1.74 -9.81
CA GLY A 408 5.16 2.65 -8.96
C GLY A 408 4.69 3.93 -9.66
N ARG A 409 5.09 4.15 -10.92
CA ARG A 409 4.57 5.23 -11.79
C ARG A 409 3.44 4.78 -12.69
N VAL A 410 2.98 3.53 -12.59
CA VAL A 410 1.99 2.93 -13.47
C VAL A 410 0.76 2.54 -12.67
N PHE A 411 -0.40 3.03 -13.09
CA PHE A 411 -1.67 2.78 -12.44
C PHE A 411 -2.60 2.12 -13.45
N LEU A 412 -2.92 0.85 -13.24
CA LEU A 412 -3.96 0.12 -13.98
C LEU A 412 -5.16 -0.04 -13.06
N ARG A 413 -6.31 0.51 -13.45
CA ARG A 413 -7.50 0.63 -12.60
C ARG A 413 -8.78 0.33 -13.34
#